data_AF-A0A117NTK7-F1
#
_entry.id   AF-A0A117NTK7-F1
#
_cell.length_a   1.000
_cell.length_b   1.000
_cell.length_c   1.000
_cell.angle_alpha   90.00
_cell.angle_beta   90.00
_cell.angle_gamma   90.00
#
_symmetry.space_group_name_H-M   'P 1'
#
loop_
_entity.id
_entity.type
_entity.pdbx_description
1 polymer ?
#
loop_
_entity_poly.entity_id
_entity_poly.type
_entity_poly.pdbx_seq_one_letter_code
_entity_poly.pdbx_strand_id
1 'polypeptide(L)'
;MITVLPGPRTPTAAEGQREAALATCTDYHGSPFNPSPCAASFLQCFACRNAISSRDHLPAQLALLDELAAHWEGMDREVWWRRFGQAWLALTEDILPRFTPAELEAAARDKPSGTVLDPLEGPLEETWI
;
A
#
# COMPACT_ATOMS: atom_id res chain seq x y z
N MET A 1 4.44 -10.24 6.67
CA MET A 1 3.14 -9.87 6.11
C MET A 1 2.57 -8.74 6.96
N ILE A 2 1.93 -7.76 6.31
CA ILE A 2 1.28 -6.62 6.97
C ILE A 2 0.23 -7.08 8.00
N THR A 3 0.06 -6.31 9.07
CA THR A 3 -1.00 -6.54 10.05
C THR A 3 -2.27 -5.81 9.61
N VAL A 4 -3.42 -6.48 9.57
CA VAL A 4 -4.71 -5.86 9.24
C VAL A 4 -5.57 -5.78 10.49
N LEU A 5 -5.99 -4.57 10.86
CA LEU A 5 -6.81 -4.31 12.05
C LEU A 5 -8.25 -3.98 11.64
N PRO A 6 -9.26 -4.75 12.11
CA PRO A 6 -10.67 -4.43 11.88
C PRO A 6 -11.11 -3.31 12.82
N GLY A 7 -11.02 -2.06 12.37
CA GLY A 7 -11.47 -0.88 13.11
C GLY A 7 -10.72 0.39 12.69
N PRO A 8 -11.26 1.60 12.98
CA PRO A 8 -10.51 2.83 12.83
C PRO A 8 -9.33 2.81 13.81
N ARG A 9 -8.17 3.30 13.38
CA ARG A 9 -7.02 3.41 14.29
C ARG A 9 -7.22 4.62 15.21
N THR A 10 -6.83 4.48 16.46
CA THR A 10 -6.49 5.63 17.31
C THR A 10 -5.03 6.00 17.02
N PRO A 11 -4.72 7.13 16.36
CA PRO A 11 -3.34 7.49 16.10
C PRO A 11 -2.62 7.70 17.43
N THR A 12 -1.65 6.83 17.73
CA THR A 12 -0.72 7.04 18.84
C THR A 12 0.57 7.51 18.22
N ALA A 13 0.83 8.82 18.22
CA ALA A 13 2.08 9.35 17.69
C ALA A 13 3.26 8.95 18.59
N ALA A 14 3.73 7.72 18.45
CA ALA A 14 5.01 7.27 19.00
C ALA A 14 6.13 7.72 18.07
N GLU A 15 7.29 8.06 18.63
CA GLU A 15 8.49 8.38 17.85
C GLU A 15 8.80 7.25 16.87
N GLY A 16 8.87 7.58 15.57
CA GLY A 16 9.13 6.62 14.49
C GLY A 16 7.88 6.10 13.76
N GLN A 17 6.66 6.39 14.24
CA GLN A 17 5.45 6.15 13.46
C GLN A 17 5.34 7.11 12.29
N ARG A 18 5.11 6.57 11.09
CA ARG A 18 4.85 7.35 9.88
C ARG A 18 3.55 6.86 9.25
N GLU A 19 2.62 7.79 9.08
CA GLU A 19 1.37 7.54 8.39
C GLU A 19 1.57 7.77 6.90
N ALA A 20 1.28 6.76 6.09
CA ALA A 20 1.16 6.88 4.64
C ALA A 20 -0.28 6.60 4.24
N ALA A 21 -0.71 7.10 3.08
CA ALA A 21 -2.08 6.90 2.62
C ALA A 21 -2.50 5.42 2.57
N LEU A 22 -1.55 4.51 2.31
CA LEU A 22 -1.80 3.08 2.15
C LEU A 22 -1.64 2.25 3.43
N ALA A 23 -0.85 2.70 4.39
CA ALA A 23 -0.54 1.95 5.61
C ALA A 23 0.20 2.82 6.62
N THR A 24 0.18 2.40 7.87
CA THR A 24 0.97 3.02 8.94
C THR A 24 2.21 2.18 9.24
N CYS A 25 3.37 2.82 9.32
CA CYS A 25 4.60 2.20 9.78
C CYS A 25 4.71 2.32 11.31
N THR A 26 4.95 1.21 12.01
CA THR A 26 5.14 1.17 13.47
C THR A 26 6.59 1.20 13.92
N ASP A 27 7.53 0.86 13.02
CA ASP A 27 8.97 0.88 13.30
C ASP A 27 9.74 1.14 11.99
N TYR A 28 10.07 2.41 11.77
CA TYR A 28 10.79 2.89 10.59
C TYR A 28 12.27 2.53 10.57
N HIS A 29 12.87 2.28 11.74
CA HIS A 29 14.30 1.99 11.87
C HIS A 29 14.60 0.49 11.93
N GLY A 30 13.62 -0.36 12.23
CA GLY A 30 13.72 -1.82 12.25
C GLY A 30 13.06 -2.51 11.05
N SER A 31 13.17 -1.95 9.85
CA SER A 31 12.64 -2.58 8.62
C SER A 31 13.33 -3.93 8.34
N PRO A 32 12.58 -5.00 7.97
CA PRO A 32 13.17 -6.27 7.58
C PRO A 32 13.76 -6.27 6.16
N PHE A 33 13.58 -5.20 5.37
CA PHE A 33 13.91 -5.18 3.95
C PHE A 33 15.16 -4.33 3.58
N ASN A 34 15.51 -3.32 4.39
CA ASN A 34 16.41 -2.22 4.00
C ASN A 34 17.34 -1.82 5.16
N PRO A 35 18.41 -1.04 4.90
CA PRO A 35 19.18 -0.39 5.96
C PRO A 35 18.32 0.62 6.75
N SER A 36 18.79 1.01 7.93
CA SER A 36 18.13 2.00 8.79
C SER A 36 18.63 3.41 8.45
N PRO A 37 17.77 4.38 8.12
CA PRO A 37 16.30 4.31 8.08
C PRO A 37 15.70 3.61 6.85
N CYS A 38 14.47 3.06 6.98
CA CYS A 38 13.79 2.36 5.91
C CYS A 38 13.65 3.20 4.62
N ALA A 39 14.03 2.59 3.49
CA ALA A 39 13.94 3.17 2.15
C ALA A 39 13.13 2.28 1.18
N ALA A 40 12.26 1.42 1.72
CA ALA A 40 11.41 0.55 0.90
C ALA A 40 10.32 1.38 0.21
N SER A 41 9.86 0.96 -0.97
CA SER A 41 8.71 1.60 -1.61
C SER A 41 7.44 1.35 -0.80
N PHE A 42 6.44 2.22 -0.93
CA PHE A 42 5.18 2.04 -0.22
C PHE A 42 4.45 0.75 -0.63
N LEU A 43 4.66 0.25 -1.85
CA LEU A 43 4.14 -1.05 -2.27
C LEU A 43 4.72 -2.20 -1.44
N GLN A 44 6.00 -2.12 -1.07
CA GLN A 44 6.64 -3.12 -0.20
C GLN A 44 6.10 -3.08 1.24
N CYS A 45 5.41 -2.00 1.65
CA CYS A 45 4.76 -1.96 2.96
C CYS A 45 3.68 -3.04 3.10
N PHE A 46 3.02 -3.49 2.03
CA PHE A 46 2.05 -4.58 2.09
C PHE A 46 2.67 -5.92 2.50
N ALA A 47 3.99 -6.11 2.29
CA ALA A 47 4.72 -7.27 2.78
C ALA A 47 5.32 -7.08 4.19
N CYS A 48 5.45 -5.83 4.65
CA CYS A 48 6.21 -5.47 5.84
C CYS A 48 5.50 -5.83 7.15
N ARG A 49 6.22 -6.47 8.07
CA ARG A 49 5.70 -6.78 9.43
C ARG A 49 5.48 -5.53 10.30
N ASN A 50 6.14 -4.42 9.98
CA ASN A 50 5.99 -3.15 10.69
C ASN A 50 4.88 -2.28 10.08
N ALA A 51 4.18 -2.76 9.05
CA ALA A 51 3.06 -2.04 8.46
C ALA A 51 1.74 -2.51 9.09
N ILE A 52 0.83 -1.55 9.26
CA ILE A 52 -0.55 -1.79 9.68
C ILE A 52 -1.49 -1.25 8.61
N SER A 53 -2.47 -2.05 8.22
CA SER A 53 -3.63 -1.65 7.42
C SER A 53 -4.89 -1.59 8.29
N SER A 54 -5.57 -0.44 8.34
CA SER A 54 -6.87 -0.21 8.98
C SER A 54 -7.89 0.26 7.94
N ARG A 55 -9.15 0.46 8.40
CA ARG A 55 -10.23 1.02 7.57
C ARG A 55 -9.88 2.38 6.96
N ASP A 56 -9.06 3.16 7.65
CA ASP A 56 -8.70 4.52 7.25
C ASP A 56 -7.87 4.56 5.94
N HIS A 57 -7.22 3.45 5.57
CA HIS A 57 -6.46 3.37 4.32
C HIS A 57 -7.26 2.79 3.15
N LEU A 58 -8.43 2.20 3.41
CA LEU A 58 -9.21 1.53 2.36
C LEU A 58 -9.47 2.44 1.14
N PRO A 59 -9.82 3.73 1.29
CA PRO A 59 -10.03 4.58 0.12
C PRO A 59 -8.80 4.69 -0.78
N ALA A 60 -7.62 4.88 -0.19
CA ALA A 60 -6.37 4.96 -0.94
C ALA A 60 -5.93 3.60 -1.52
N GLN A 61 -6.14 2.50 -0.78
CA GLN A 61 -5.84 1.15 -1.26
C GLN A 61 -6.74 0.74 -2.44
N LEU A 62 -8.02 1.11 -2.40
CA LEU A 62 -8.95 0.87 -3.50
C LEU A 62 -8.68 1.76 -4.71
N ALA A 63 -8.17 2.98 -4.52
CA ALA A 63 -7.72 3.84 -5.62
C ALA A 63 -6.42 3.31 -6.24
N LEU A 64 -5.47 2.84 -5.43
CA LEU A 64 -4.29 2.14 -5.92
C LEU A 64 -4.66 0.92 -6.77
N LEU A 65 -5.63 0.11 -6.34
CA LEU A 65 -6.06 -1.07 -7.09
C LEU A 65 -6.62 -0.69 -8.48
N ASP A 66 -7.41 0.38 -8.57
CA ASP A 66 -7.92 0.88 -9.85
C ASP A 66 -6.77 1.31 -10.77
N GLU A 67 -5.75 1.99 -10.23
CA GLU A 67 -4.57 2.40 -11.00
C GLU A 67 -3.74 1.22 -11.48
N LEU A 68 -3.48 0.23 -10.61
CA LEU A 68 -2.77 -0.98 -10.98
C LEU A 68 -3.51 -1.73 -12.11
N ALA A 69 -4.85 -1.79 -12.04
CA ALA A 69 -5.68 -2.37 -13.08
C ALA A 69 -5.60 -1.57 -14.38
N ALA A 70 -5.60 -0.23 -14.33
CA ALA A 70 -5.44 0.61 -15.51
C ALA A 70 -4.07 0.43 -16.19
N HIS A 71 -3.00 0.27 -15.40
CA HIS A 71 -1.65 0.02 -15.92
C HIS A 71 -1.52 -1.34 -16.63
N TRP A 72 -2.36 -2.32 -16.30
CA TRP A 72 -2.34 -3.64 -16.94
C TRP A 72 -2.55 -3.58 -18.46
N GLU A 73 -3.35 -2.63 -18.95
CA GLU A 73 -3.65 -2.52 -20.38
C GLU A 73 -2.51 -1.88 -21.20
N GLY A 74 -1.68 -1.05 -20.56
CA GLY A 74 -0.64 -0.26 -21.22
C GLY A 74 0.79 -0.74 -20.98
N MET A 75 0.99 -1.78 -20.18
CA MET A 75 2.30 -2.28 -19.77
C MET A 75 2.53 -3.72 -20.24
N ASP A 76 3.78 -4.06 -20.51
CA ASP A 76 4.15 -5.46 -20.68
C ASP A 76 3.80 -6.27 -19.41
N ARG A 77 3.26 -7.47 -19.60
CA ARG A 77 2.73 -8.27 -18.49
C ARG A 77 3.81 -8.73 -17.52
N GLU A 78 5.00 -9.06 -18.01
CA GLU A 78 6.11 -9.47 -17.15
C GLU A 78 6.62 -8.27 -16.34
N VAL A 79 6.71 -7.11 -16.98
CA VAL A 79 7.07 -5.85 -16.29
C VAL A 79 6.05 -5.49 -15.22
N TRP A 80 4.76 -5.60 -15.53
CA TRP A 80 3.67 -5.34 -14.58
C TRP A 80 3.75 -6.28 -13.37
N TRP A 81 3.89 -7.59 -13.61
CA TRP A 81 3.98 -8.57 -12.52
C TRP A 81 5.20 -8.35 -11.63
N ARG A 82 6.35 -8.02 -12.23
CA ARG A 82 7.58 -7.73 -11.50
C ARG A 82 7.46 -6.49 -10.62
N ARG A 83 6.76 -5.45 -11.08
CA ARG A 83 6.60 -4.19 -10.33
C ARG A 83 5.48 -4.25 -9.30
N PHE A 84 4.30 -4.72 -9.71
CA PHE A 84 3.07 -4.54 -8.95
C PHE A 84 2.47 -5.83 -8.41
N GLY A 85 2.89 -6.99 -8.94
CA GLY A 85 2.24 -8.27 -8.66
C GLY A 85 2.15 -8.62 -7.18
N GLN A 86 3.20 -8.33 -6.41
CA GLN A 86 3.20 -8.60 -4.97
C GLN A 86 2.20 -7.71 -4.22
N ALA A 87 2.12 -6.43 -4.57
CA ALA A 87 1.16 -5.50 -3.97
C ALA A 87 -0.28 -5.84 -4.38
N TRP A 88 -0.50 -6.17 -5.65
CA TRP A 88 -1.78 -6.65 -6.16
C TRP A 88 -2.29 -7.84 -5.35
N LEU A 89 -1.48 -8.91 -5.25
CA LEU A 89 -1.86 -10.11 -4.50
C LEU A 89 -2.09 -9.82 -3.03
N ALA A 90 -1.27 -8.97 -2.40
CA ALA A 90 -1.49 -8.60 -1.01
C ALA A 90 -2.83 -7.86 -0.82
N LEU A 91 -3.18 -6.95 -1.73
CA LEU A 91 -4.45 -6.23 -1.68
C LEU A 91 -5.64 -7.15 -1.95
N THR A 92 -5.64 -7.89 -3.06
CA THR A 92 -6.80 -8.68 -3.51
C THR A 92 -7.01 -9.96 -2.73
N GLU A 93 -5.94 -10.64 -2.33
CA GLU A 93 -6.02 -11.98 -1.73
C GLU A 93 -5.91 -11.98 -0.20
N ASP A 94 -5.41 -10.89 0.42
CA ASP A 94 -5.11 -10.89 1.85
C ASP A 94 -5.72 -9.70 2.61
N ILE A 95 -5.57 -8.47 2.12
CA ILE A 95 -6.00 -7.28 2.85
C ILE A 95 -7.49 -7.03 2.67
N LEU A 96 -7.95 -6.80 1.44
CA LEU A 96 -9.34 -6.42 1.16
C LEU A 96 -10.36 -7.49 1.60
N PRO A 97 -10.09 -8.81 1.47
CA PRO A 97 -11.02 -9.85 1.94
C PRO A 97 -11.27 -9.85 3.45
N ARG A 98 -10.47 -9.15 4.24
CA ARG A 98 -10.65 -9.03 5.71
C ARG A 98 -11.68 -7.96 6.10
N PHE A 99 -12.16 -7.17 5.15
CA PHE A 99 -13.17 -6.15 5.36
C PHE A 99 -14.52 -6.59 4.78
N THR A 100 -15.59 -6.07 5.36
CA THR A 100 -16.95 -6.34 4.91
C THR A 100 -17.28 -5.60 3.61
N PRO A 101 -18.23 -6.10 2.80
CA PRO A 101 -18.67 -5.39 1.60
C PRO A 101 -19.11 -3.95 1.88
N ALA A 102 -19.83 -3.71 2.97
CA ALA A 102 -20.30 -2.37 3.35
C ALA A 102 -19.16 -1.39 3.66
N GLU A 103 -18.06 -1.88 4.25
CA GLU A 103 -16.86 -1.06 4.51
C GLU A 103 -16.14 -0.73 3.21
N LEU A 104 -16.03 -1.70 2.29
CA LEU A 104 -15.43 -1.49 0.98
C LEU A 104 -16.27 -0.52 0.12
N GLU A 105 -17.60 -0.65 0.13
CA GLU A 105 -18.51 0.26 -0.57
C GLU A 105 -18.49 1.68 0.02
N ALA A 106 -18.38 1.81 1.34
CA ALA A 106 -18.19 3.10 1.98
C ALA A 106 -16.86 3.73 1.55
N ALA A 107 -15.76 2.99 1.67
CA ALA A 107 -14.44 3.46 1.28
C ALA A 107 -14.34 3.79 -0.22
N ALA A 108 -15.05 3.06 -1.08
CA ALA A 108 -15.08 3.31 -2.52
C ALA A 108 -15.72 4.66 -2.89
N ARG A 109 -16.62 5.19 -2.05
CA ARG A 109 -17.21 6.53 -2.23
C ARG A 109 -16.26 7.66 -1.86
N ASP A 110 -15.27 7.36 -1.03
CA ASP A 110 -14.31 8.31 -0.48
C ASP A 110 -12.92 8.20 -1.14
N LYS A 111 -12.81 7.50 -2.30
CA LYS A 111 -11.54 7.37 -3.02
C LYS A 111 -10.96 8.75 -3.36
N PRO A 112 -9.64 8.96 -3.20
CA PRO A 112 -8.99 10.19 -3.64
C PRO A 112 -9.15 10.37 -5.16
N SER A 113 -9.34 11.61 -5.62
CA SER A 113 -9.57 11.93 -7.04
C SER A 113 -8.28 12.08 -7.88
N GLY A 114 -7.11 11.77 -7.33
CA GLY A 114 -5.81 11.93 -7.98
C GLY A 114 -4.94 10.66 -7.89
N THR A 115 -3.81 10.68 -8.60
CA THR A 115 -2.91 9.51 -8.71
C THR A 115 -2.29 9.16 -7.35
N VAL A 116 -2.41 7.88 -6.99
CA VAL A 116 -1.88 7.26 -5.79
C VAL A 116 -0.47 6.71 -6.05
N LEU A 117 -0.15 6.21 -7.25
CA LEU A 117 1.18 5.65 -7.55
C LEU A 117 2.30 6.70 -7.67
N ASP A 118 2.04 7.83 -8.34
CA ASP A 118 3.04 8.86 -8.66
C ASP A 118 3.73 9.46 -7.41
N PRO A 119 3.01 9.71 -6.29
CA PRO A 119 3.64 10.11 -5.03
C PRO A 119 4.43 9.00 -4.31
N LEU A 120 4.22 7.73 -4.68
CA LEU A 120 4.62 6.56 -3.88
C LEU A 120 5.80 5.77 -4.46
N GLU A 121 6.04 5.84 -5.77
CA GLU A 121 7.17 5.11 -6.40
C GLU A 121 8.47 5.93 -6.40
N GLY A 122 8.43 7.22 -6.05
CA GLY A 122 9.59 8.12 -6.27
C GLY A 122 9.93 8.23 -7.76
N PRO A 123 10.96 8.99 -8.16
CA PRO A 123 11.37 8.99 -9.55
C PRO A 123 11.70 7.56 -9.97
N LEU A 124 11.07 7.11 -11.06
CA LEU A 124 11.42 5.86 -11.73
C LEU A 124 12.91 5.95 -12.09
N GLU A 125 13.79 5.40 -11.26
CA GLU A 125 15.17 5.20 -11.68
C GLU A 125 15.10 4.18 -12.82
N GLU A 126 15.16 4.70 -14.04
CA GLU A 126 15.45 3.97 -15.27
C GLU A 126 16.84 3.35 -15.15
N THR A 127 17.02 2.33 -14.33
CA THR A 127 18.19 1.46 -14.41
C THR A 127 17.92 0.42 -15.49
N TRP A 128 17.95 0.88 -16.74
CA TRP A 128 18.25 0.06 -17.90
C TRP A 128 19.78 -0.04 -18.04
N ILE A 129 20.39 -1.04 -17.40
CA ILE A 129 21.66 -1.64 -17.85
C ILE A 129 21.58 -3.14 -17.61
#